data_AF-A0A917CKZ1-F1
#
_entry.id   AF-A0A917CKZ1-F1
#
_cell.length_a   1.000
_cell.length_b   1.000
_cell.length_c   1.000
_cell.angle_alpha   90.00
_cell.angle_beta   90.00
_cell.angle_gamma   90.00
#
_symmetry.space_group_name_H-M   'P 1'
#
loop_
_entity.id
_entity.type
_entity.pdbx_description
1 polymer ?
#
loop_
_entity_poly.entity_id
_entity_poly.type
_entity_poly.pdbx_seq_one_letter_code
_entity_poly.pdbx_strand_id
1 'polypeptide(L)'
;MEVLWIILAAIAVIVIIAVLTGGKSRWQPIKSEGPSRTERIDRLQAYLKANGVKSKTGAGAANTLQLKVRKKDVDRAKALVTAYEKEI
;
A
#
# COMPACT_ATOMS: atom_id res chain seq x y z
N MET A 1 -20.29 -25.30 3.95
CA MET A 1 -19.09 -25.09 3.12
C MET A 1 -19.28 -24.02 2.05
N GLU A 2 -20.51 -23.70 1.63
CA GLU A 2 -20.79 -22.74 0.53
C GLU A 2 -20.46 -21.28 0.87
N VAL A 3 -20.66 -20.86 2.13
CA VAL A 3 -20.41 -19.47 2.57
C VAL A 3 -18.93 -19.07 2.44
N LEU A 4 -18.02 -20.03 2.62
CA LEU A 4 -16.57 -19.81 2.52
C LEU A 4 -16.15 -19.47 1.09
N TRP A 5 -16.75 -20.10 0.09
CA TRP A 5 -16.50 -19.84 -1.32
C TRP A 5 -17.08 -18.50 -1.78
N ILE A 6 -18.25 -18.11 -1.25
CA ILE A 6 -18.87 -16.82 -1.54
C ILE A 6 -18.01 -15.66 -1.02
N ILE A 7 -17.48 -15.79 0.20
CA ILE A 7 -16.59 -14.77 0.79
C ILE A 7 -15.29 -14.66 -0.02
N LEU A 8 -14.70 -15.78 -0.43
CA LEU A 8 -13.51 -15.80 -1.29
C LEU A 8 -13.77 -15.16 -2.67
N ALA A 9 -14.89 -15.47 -3.30
CA ALA A 9 -15.27 -14.92 -4.60
C ALA A 9 -15.54 -13.40 -4.52
N ALA A 10 -16.21 -12.94 -3.45
CA ALA A 10 -16.48 -11.51 -3.24
C ALA A 10 -15.19 -10.69 -3.10
N ILE A 11 -14.19 -11.22 -2.38
CA ILE A 11 -12.88 -10.58 -2.24
C ILE A 11 -12.16 -10.52 -3.60
N ALA A 12 -12.19 -11.61 -4.37
CA ALA A 12 -11.56 -11.64 -5.70
C ALA A 12 -12.18 -10.63 -6.67
N VAL A 13 -13.51 -10.48 -6.67
CA VAL A 13 -14.22 -9.53 -7.53
C VAL A 13 -13.89 -8.08 -7.17
N ILE A 14 -13.81 -7.74 -5.88
CA ILE A 14 -13.39 -6.40 -5.44
C ILE A 14 -11.96 -6.08 -5.91
N VAL A 15 -11.06 -7.06 -5.83
CA VAL A 15 -9.67 -6.92 -6.30
C VAL A 15 -9.63 -6.68 -7.81
N ILE A 16 -10.43 -7.40 -8.60
CA ILE A 16 -10.50 -7.24 -10.05
C ILE A 16 -11.02 -5.84 -10.44
N ILE A 17 -12.07 -5.36 -9.79
CA ILE A 17 -12.65 -4.03 -10.07
C ILE A 17 -11.66 -2.91 -9.70
N ALA A 18 -10.89 -3.08 -8.62
CA ALA A 18 -9.84 -2.14 -8.23
C ALA A 18 -8.67 -2.08 -9.23
N VAL A 19 -8.37 -3.19 -9.92
CA VAL A 19 -7.34 -3.24 -10.98
C VAL A 19 -7.82 -2.57 -12.27
N LEU A 20 -9.11 -2.72 -12.63
CA LEU A 20 -9.67 -2.23 -13.89
C LEU A 20 -9.88 -0.70 -13.95
N THR A 21 -10.01 -0.02 -12.82
CA THR A 21 -10.08 1.47 -12.76
C THR A 21 -8.69 2.16 -12.93
N GLY A 22 -7.85 1.54 -13.74
CA GLY A 22 -6.39 1.69 -13.88
C GLY A 22 -5.84 2.89 -14.65
N GLY A 23 -6.50 4.05 -14.70
CA GLY A 23 -6.05 5.18 -15.54
C GLY A 23 -5.00 6.13 -14.91
N LYS A 24 -3.86 6.29 -15.59
CA LYS A 24 -2.88 7.41 -15.61
C LYS A 24 -2.01 7.81 -14.39
N SER A 25 -2.30 7.44 -13.14
CA SER A 25 -1.35 7.73 -12.04
C SER A 25 -0.50 6.51 -11.69
N ARG A 26 0.74 6.46 -12.19
CA ARG A 26 1.66 5.32 -11.96
C ARG A 26 2.05 5.14 -10.49
N TRP A 27 1.91 6.19 -9.67
CA TRP A 27 2.29 6.21 -8.27
C TRP A 27 1.10 6.56 -7.40
N GLN A 28 0.79 5.70 -6.44
CA GLN A 28 -0.32 5.89 -5.51
C GLN A 28 0.22 6.03 -4.08
N PRO A 29 -0.23 7.05 -3.32
CA PRO A 29 0.11 7.16 -1.91
C PRO A 29 -0.58 6.05 -1.12
N ILE A 30 0.19 5.34 -0.30
CA ILE A 30 -0.33 4.27 0.57
C ILE A 30 -0.31 4.66 2.04
N LYS A 31 0.55 5.60 2.43
CA LYS A 31 0.63 6.11 3.80
C LYS A 31 1.16 7.54 3.80
N SER A 32 0.65 8.36 4.70
CA SER A 32 1.09 9.74 4.92
C SER A 32 1.32 9.89 6.41
N GLU A 33 2.50 10.34 6.81
CA GLU A 33 2.77 10.66 8.22
C GLU A 33 3.33 12.09 8.34
N GLY A 34 3.11 12.69 9.51
CA GLY A 34 3.60 14.03 9.83
C GLY A 34 5.13 14.09 9.94
N PRO A 35 5.70 15.31 9.98
CA PRO A 35 7.14 15.54 9.98
C PRO A 35 7.84 14.90 11.20
N SER A 36 7.14 14.78 12.32
CA SER A 36 7.64 14.14 13.55
C SER A 36 7.80 12.62 13.46
N ARG A 37 7.27 11.97 12.40
CA ARG A 37 7.31 10.50 12.21
C ARG A 37 7.98 10.08 10.91
N THR A 38 8.88 10.93 10.42
CA THR A 38 9.64 10.70 9.17
C THR A 38 10.42 9.38 9.20
N GLU A 39 11.00 9.02 10.35
CA GLU A 39 11.75 7.76 10.52
C GLU A 39 10.88 6.50 10.32
N ARG A 40 9.60 6.56 10.69
CA ARG A 40 8.67 5.44 10.51
C ARG A 40 8.37 5.20 9.04
N ILE A 41 8.24 6.28 8.25
CA ILE A 41 8.08 6.19 6.80
C ILE A 41 9.33 5.62 6.13
N ASP A 42 10.52 6.02 6.59
CA ASP A 42 11.78 5.51 6.04
C ASP A 42 11.95 4.01 6.29
N ARG A 43 11.68 3.56 7.53
CA ARG A 43 11.67 2.12 7.87
C ARG A 43 10.65 1.34 7.04
N LEU A 44 9.44 1.87 6.87
CA LEU A 44 8.41 1.24 6.03
C LEU A 44 8.85 1.19 4.56
N GLN A 45 9.51 2.25 4.07
CA GLN A 45 10.06 2.28 2.72
C GLN A 45 11.14 1.20 2.52
N ALA A 46 12.05 1.05 3.49
CA ALA A 46 13.08 0.02 3.49
C ALA A 46 12.47 -1.39 3.50
N TYR A 47 11.47 -1.63 4.35
CA TYR A 47 10.76 -2.91 4.41
C TYR A 47 10.07 -3.26 3.09
N LEU A 48 9.41 -2.30 2.45
CA LEU A 48 8.81 -2.50 1.13
C LEU A 48 9.87 -2.81 0.07
N LYS A 49 11.00 -2.09 0.06
CA LYS A 49 12.10 -2.34 -0.89
C LYS A 49 12.72 -3.72 -0.69
N ALA A 50 12.94 -4.15 0.56
CA ALA A 50 13.45 -5.48 0.90
C ALA A 50 12.52 -6.60 0.38
N ASN A 51 11.21 -6.35 0.35
CA ASN A 51 10.21 -7.27 -0.19
C ASN A 51 9.95 -7.11 -1.70
N GLY A 52 10.81 -6.37 -2.41
CA GLY A 52 10.74 -6.19 -3.86
C GLY A 52 9.69 -5.18 -4.36
N VAL A 53 9.07 -4.40 -3.47
CA VAL A 53 8.09 -3.36 -3.83
C VAL A 53 8.80 -2.05 -4.10
N LYS A 54 8.59 -1.48 -5.30
CA LYS A 54 9.14 -0.16 -5.65
C LYS A 54 8.36 0.95 -4.94
N SER A 55 9.00 1.59 -3.97
CA SER A 55 8.47 2.66 -3.14
C SER A 55 9.30 3.95 -3.26
N LYS A 56 8.62 5.10 -3.21
CA LYS A 56 9.23 6.44 -3.15
C LYS A 56 8.57 7.25 -2.05
N THR A 57 9.34 8.07 -1.36
CA THR A 57 8.82 9.11 -0.47
C THR A 57 8.64 10.40 -1.26
N GLY A 58 7.72 11.25 -0.83
CA GLY A 58 7.55 12.58 -1.39
C GLY A 58 6.73 13.46 -0.48
N ALA A 59 6.81 14.77 -0.69
CA ALA A 59 6.01 15.72 0.06
C ALA A 59 4.50 15.48 -0.20
N GLY A 60 3.74 15.45 0.88
CA GLY A 60 2.28 15.48 0.90
C GLY A 60 1.75 16.86 1.26
N ALA A 61 0.43 16.95 1.46
CA ALA A 61 -0.20 18.16 1.95
C ALA A 61 0.22 18.46 3.41
N ALA A 62 0.25 19.74 3.79
CA ALA A 62 0.50 20.19 5.17
C ALA A 62 1.80 19.65 5.80
N ASN A 63 2.92 19.69 5.05
CA ASN A 63 4.26 19.29 5.51
C ASN A 63 4.37 17.81 5.96
N THR A 64 3.51 16.94 5.41
CA THR A 64 3.55 15.49 5.65
C THR A 64 4.47 14.79 4.66
N LEU A 65 5.11 13.69 5.09
CA LEU A 65 5.84 12.80 4.20
C LEU A 65 4.90 11.67 3.75
N GLN A 66 4.78 11.50 2.44
CA GLN A 66 3.95 10.45 1.83
C GLN A 66 4.81 9.35 1.25
N LEU A 67 4.48 8.11 1.63
CA LEU A 67 4.98 6.91 1.00
C LEU A 67 4.09 6.55 -0.19
N LYS A 68 4.68 6.58 -1.38
CA LYS A 68 4.05 6.31 -2.67
C LYS A 68 4.64 5.04 -3.25
N VAL A 69 3.79 4.12 -3.69
CA VAL A 69 4.21 2.91 -4.40
C VAL A 69 3.65 2.90 -5.80
N ARG A 70 4.17 2.04 -6.67
CA ARG A 70 3.59 1.90 -8.00
C ARG A 70 2.18 1.33 -7.88
N LYS A 71 1.25 1.82 -8.70
CA LYS A 71 -0.17 1.36 -8.70
C LYS A 71 -0.28 -0.17 -8.77
N LYS A 72 0.55 -0.81 -9.60
CA LYS A 72 0.62 -2.27 -9.75
C LYS A 72 1.06 -3.03 -8.49
N ASP A 73 1.75 -2.36 -7.58
CA ASP A 73 2.31 -2.93 -6.36
C ASP A 73 1.53 -2.46 -5.11
N VAL A 74 0.42 -1.74 -5.27
CA VAL A 74 -0.36 -1.17 -4.14
C VAL A 74 -0.94 -2.25 -3.25
N ASP A 75 -1.54 -3.29 -3.84
CA ASP A 75 -2.15 -4.38 -3.10
C ASP A 75 -1.10 -5.12 -2.24
N ARG A 76 0.02 -5.50 -2.88
CA ARG A 76 1.16 -6.10 -2.20
C ARG A 76 1.76 -5.19 -1.13
N ALA A 77 1.87 -3.88 -1.40
CA ALA A 77 2.36 -2.93 -0.43
C ALA A 77 1.43 -2.79 0.78
N LYS A 78 0.10 -2.78 0.56
CA LYS A 78 -0.87 -2.77 1.66
C LYS A 78 -0.78 -4.02 2.50
N ALA A 79 -0.69 -5.20 1.87
CA ALA A 79 -0.52 -6.46 2.59
C ALA A 79 0.76 -6.47 3.45
N LEU A 80 1.89 -6.00 2.90
CA LEU A 80 3.15 -5.87 3.64
C LEU A 80 3.07 -4.86 4.77
N VAL A 81 2.39 -3.74 4.58
CA VAL A 81 2.17 -2.75 5.64
C VAL A 81 1.31 -3.34 6.76
N THR A 82 0.24 -4.06 6.43
CA THR A 82 -0.59 -4.75 7.43
C THR A 82 0.18 -5.85 8.17
N ALA A 83 1.05 -6.59 7.48
CA ALA A 83 1.92 -7.57 8.12
C ALA A 83 2.90 -6.90 9.11
N TYR A 84 3.54 -5.80 8.67
CA TYR A 84 4.47 -5.02 9.49
C TYR A 84 3.78 -4.40 10.72
N GLU A 85 2.54 -3.91 10.59
CA GLU A 85 1.77 -3.36 11.72
C GLU A 85 1.19 -4.42 12.66
N LYS A 86 1.16 -5.69 12.27
CA LYS A 86 0.78 -6.79 13.16
C LYS A 86 1.94 -7.34 13.97
N GLU A 87 3.18 -7.13 13.51
CA GLU A 87 4.40 -7.63 14.15
C GLU A 87 4.98 -6.67 15.20
N ILE A 88 4.56 -5.40 15.18
CA ILE A 88 4.94 -4.33 16.12
C ILE A 88 3.81 -4.07 17.10
#